data_AF-A0A6J1R5L9-F1
#
_entry.id   AF-A0A6J1R5L9-F1
#
_cell.length_a   1.000
_cell.length_b   1.000
_cell.length_c   1.000
_cell.angle_alpha   90.00
_cell.angle_beta   90.00
_cell.angle_gamma   90.00
#
_symmetry.space_group_name_H-M   'P 1'
#
loop_
_entity.id
_entity.type
_entity.pdbx_description
1 polymer ?
#
loop_
_entity_poly.entity_id
_entity_poly.type
_entity_poly.pdbx_seq_one_letter_code
_entity_poly.pdbx_strand_id
1 'polypeptide(L)'
;MQDPRDDNVGHFAWIKHLSRLVSSQINKHGHTKYFCDRCLHYFSSNMKLEAHTVECRKVNKCAVRLPSEDNKWLSFKNHSRKERLPFVVYADLECVLQKTQPDTEHASYAYQHHRVCSIAYYVQCSYDETLSTYRFCRDNDCVA
;
A
#
# COMPACT_ATOMS: atom_id res chain seq x y z
N MET A 1 -21.79 21.56 -9.37
CA MET A 1 -22.49 21.24 -10.64
C MET A 1 -22.23 19.77 -10.92
N GLN A 2 -23.26 18.92 -10.91
CA GLN A 2 -23.14 17.47 -11.10
C GLN A 2 -23.34 17.15 -12.60
N ASP A 3 -22.45 16.32 -13.17
CA ASP A 3 -22.46 15.88 -14.57
C ASP A 3 -23.49 14.73 -14.77
N PRO A 4 -24.42 14.80 -15.74
CA PRO A 4 -25.50 13.82 -15.90
C PRO A 4 -25.09 12.47 -16.51
N ARG A 5 -23.79 12.14 -16.61
CA ARG A 5 -23.29 10.91 -17.28
C ARG A 5 -22.44 9.98 -16.40
N ASP A 6 -22.53 10.11 -15.08
CA ASP A 6 -21.65 9.38 -14.15
C ASP A 6 -22.40 8.69 -12.99
N ASP A 7 -23.48 7.96 -13.30
CA ASP A 7 -24.30 7.29 -12.27
C ASP A 7 -23.64 6.04 -11.65
N ASN A 8 -22.35 5.76 -11.90
CA ASN A 8 -21.70 4.59 -11.31
C ASN A 8 -20.16 4.54 -11.29
N VAL A 9 -19.41 5.63 -11.51
CA VAL A 9 -17.94 5.58 -11.30
C VAL A 9 -17.64 5.79 -9.80
N GLY A 10 -17.85 4.72 -9.03
CA GLY A 10 -17.41 4.65 -7.64
C GLY A 10 -15.90 4.55 -7.52
N HIS A 11 -15.36 5.07 -6.41
CA HIS A 11 -13.97 4.79 -6.02
C HIS A 11 -13.89 3.37 -5.47
N PHE A 12 -13.03 2.54 -6.05
CA PHE A 12 -12.78 1.18 -5.57
C PHE A 12 -11.52 1.14 -4.72
N ALA A 13 -11.63 0.58 -3.52
CA ALA A 13 -10.50 0.28 -2.64
C ALA A 13 -10.29 -1.23 -2.57
N TRP A 14 -9.06 -1.69 -2.79
CA TRP A 14 -8.75 -3.12 -2.72
C TRP A 14 -8.51 -3.57 -1.28
N ILE A 15 -9.46 -4.35 -0.74
CA ILE A 15 -9.32 -4.97 0.58
C ILE A 15 -8.72 -6.36 0.42
N LYS A 16 -7.43 -6.51 0.74
CA LYS A 16 -6.73 -7.81 0.67
C LYS A 16 -7.16 -8.80 1.75
N HIS A 17 -7.46 -8.28 2.94
CA HIS A 17 -7.74 -9.09 4.13
C HIS A 17 -8.89 -8.48 4.94
N LEU A 18 -10.13 -8.81 4.55
CA LEU A 18 -11.33 -8.29 5.20
C LEU A 18 -11.36 -8.61 6.70
N SER A 19 -10.98 -9.84 7.07
CA SER A 19 -10.84 -10.26 8.45
C SER A 19 -9.93 -9.33 9.27
N ARG A 20 -8.76 -8.96 8.75
CA ARG A 20 -7.83 -8.06 9.44
C ARG A 20 -8.40 -6.64 9.56
N LEU A 21 -9.08 -6.17 8.52
CA LEU A 21 -9.66 -4.83 8.48
C LEU A 21 -10.79 -4.64 9.50
N VAL A 22 -11.66 -5.65 9.64
CA VAL A 22 -12.95 -5.48 10.33
C VAL A 22 -12.98 -6.17 11.70
N SER A 23 -12.13 -7.17 11.96
CA SER A 23 -12.19 -7.94 13.23
C SER A 23 -12.04 -7.06 14.47
N SER A 24 -11.09 -6.12 14.45
CA SER A 24 -10.84 -5.19 15.56
C SER A 24 -11.98 -4.20 15.81
N GLN A 25 -12.79 -3.90 14.80
CA GLN A 25 -13.94 -3.00 14.91
C GLN A 25 -15.14 -3.70 15.55
N ILE A 26 -15.26 -5.02 15.35
CA ILE A 26 -16.41 -5.81 15.81
C ILE A 26 -16.16 -6.43 17.20
N ASN A 27 -14.91 -6.70 17.57
CA ASN A 27 -14.62 -7.36 18.83
C ASN A 27 -13.54 -6.64 19.65
N LYS A 28 -13.77 -6.56 20.96
CA LYS A 28 -12.81 -6.04 21.94
C LYS A 28 -11.77 -7.08 22.40
N HIS A 29 -11.93 -8.35 21.99
CA HIS A 29 -11.21 -9.50 22.56
C HIS A 29 -10.04 -9.98 21.67
N GLY A 30 -9.69 -9.25 20.61
CA GLY A 30 -8.51 -9.51 19.78
C GLY A 30 -8.57 -10.77 18.91
N HIS A 31 -9.67 -11.51 18.90
CA HIS A 31 -9.78 -12.75 18.11
C HIS A 31 -10.14 -12.45 16.65
N THR A 32 -9.49 -13.14 15.71
CA THR A 32 -9.81 -13.05 14.28
C THR A 32 -11.24 -13.52 14.00
N LYS A 33 -12.00 -12.74 13.22
CA LYS A 33 -13.30 -13.12 12.66
C LYS A 33 -13.16 -13.48 11.19
N TYR A 34 -13.86 -14.52 10.77
CA TYR A 34 -13.85 -15.03 9.40
C TYR A 34 -15.15 -14.65 8.72
N PHE A 35 -15.10 -14.03 7.54
CA PHE A 35 -16.26 -13.47 6.87
C PHE A 35 -16.60 -14.26 5.61
N CYS A 36 -17.90 -14.44 5.33
CA CYS A 36 -18.34 -14.97 4.05
C CYS A 36 -18.42 -13.86 3.00
N ASP A 37 -17.69 -13.99 1.89
CA ASP A 37 -17.65 -12.97 0.82
C ASP A 37 -18.99 -12.77 0.09
N ARG A 38 -19.98 -13.66 0.30
CA ARG A 38 -21.31 -13.57 -0.34
C ARG A 38 -22.35 -12.83 0.50
N CYS A 39 -22.34 -13.07 1.81
CA CYS A 39 -23.38 -12.55 2.72
C CYS A 39 -22.81 -11.63 3.82
N LEU A 40 -21.48 -11.51 3.90
CA LEU A 40 -20.74 -10.76 4.92
C LEU A 40 -21.01 -11.19 6.37
N HIS A 41 -21.63 -12.34 6.58
CA HIS A 41 -21.78 -12.93 7.91
C HIS A 41 -20.43 -13.43 8.43
N TYR A 42 -20.21 -13.31 9.74
CA TYR A 42 -18.91 -13.60 10.36
C TYR A 42 -18.96 -14.75 11.36
N PHE A 43 -17.82 -15.45 11.48
CA PHE A 43 -17.66 -16.63 12.32
C PHE A 43 -16.41 -16.51 13.18
N SER A 44 -16.37 -17.24 14.29
CA SER A 44 -15.23 -17.29 15.21
C SER A 44 -14.13 -18.26 14.78
N SER A 45 -14.39 -19.13 13.81
CA SER A 45 -13.42 -20.11 13.32
C SER A 45 -13.61 -20.35 11.83
N ASN A 46 -12.52 -20.69 11.14
CA ASN A 46 -12.56 -20.98 9.71
C ASN A 46 -13.46 -22.19 9.39
N MET A 47 -13.43 -23.23 10.23
CA MET A 47 -14.26 -24.43 10.05
C MET A 47 -15.76 -24.11 9.98
N LYS A 48 -16.24 -23.13 10.77
CA LYS A 48 -17.65 -22.69 10.73
C LYS A 48 -17.96 -21.90 9.45
N LEU A 49 -17.01 -21.10 8.97
CA LEU A 49 -17.16 -20.38 7.70
C LEU A 49 -17.26 -21.37 6.53
N GLU A 50 -16.41 -22.40 6.49
CA GLU A 50 -16.45 -23.42 5.44
C GLU A 50 -17.80 -24.15 5.42
N ALA A 51 -18.27 -24.60 6.59
CA ALA A 51 -19.59 -25.22 6.72
C ALA A 51 -20.73 -24.29 6.25
N HIS A 52 -20.66 -23.00 6.60
CA HIS A 52 -21.62 -22.00 6.14
C HIS A 52 -21.56 -21.77 4.63
N THR A 53 -20.38 -21.75 4.04
CA THR A 53 -20.18 -21.37 2.63
C THR A 53 -20.90 -22.33 1.68
N VAL A 54 -20.97 -23.61 2.04
CA VAL A 54 -21.70 -24.64 1.28
C VAL A 54 -23.20 -24.32 1.21
N GLU A 55 -23.82 -24.01 2.36
CA GLU A 55 -25.25 -23.71 2.44
C GLU A 55 -25.58 -22.31 1.93
N CYS A 56 -24.72 -21.33 2.23
CA CYS A 56 -24.85 -19.97 1.74
C CYS A 56 -24.84 -19.93 0.21
N ARG A 57 -24.04 -20.76 -0.46
CA ARG A 57 -24.02 -20.85 -1.92
C ARG A 57 -25.35 -21.34 -2.50
N LYS A 58 -26.08 -22.21 -1.80
CA LYS A 58 -27.36 -22.76 -2.25
C LYS A 58 -28.52 -21.78 -2.04
N VAL A 59 -28.53 -21.10 -0.89
CA VAL A 59 -29.64 -20.23 -0.48
C VAL A 59 -29.47 -18.80 -1.00
N ASN A 60 -28.24 -18.28 -0.97
CA ASN A 60 -27.99 -16.89 -1.32
C ASN A 60 -27.90 -16.74 -2.84
N LYS A 61 -28.93 -16.14 -3.43
CA LYS A 61 -29.01 -15.78 -4.86
C LYS A 61 -28.17 -14.55 -5.23
N CYS A 62 -27.24 -14.11 -4.37
CA CYS A 62 -26.35 -13.00 -4.67
C CYS A 62 -25.65 -13.27 -6.01
N ALA A 63 -25.95 -12.42 -6.99
CA ALA A 63 -25.37 -12.50 -8.32
C ALA A 63 -23.92 -11.98 -8.24
N VAL A 64 -22.97 -12.89 -8.03
CA VAL A 64 -21.56 -12.59 -8.22
C VAL A 64 -21.36 -12.37 -9.73
N ARG A 65 -21.37 -11.11 -10.16
CA ARG A 65 -21.03 -10.74 -11.54
C ARG A 65 -19.52 -10.75 -11.67
N LEU A 66 -18.99 -11.86 -12.16
CA LEU A 66 -17.61 -11.90 -12.60
C LEU A 66 -17.47 -11.13 -13.92
N PRO A 67 -16.31 -10.49 -14.18
CA PRO A 67 -16.04 -9.91 -15.48
C PRO A 67 -16.11 -10.97 -16.58
N SER A 68 -16.61 -10.61 -17.76
CA SER A 68 -16.50 -11.43 -18.98
C SER A 68 -15.08 -11.35 -19.55
N GLU A 69 -14.76 -12.21 -20.52
CA GLU A 69 -13.47 -12.14 -21.24
C GLU A 69 -13.19 -10.76 -21.85
N ASP A 70 -14.23 -10.06 -22.31
CA ASP A 70 -14.14 -8.71 -22.87
C ASP A 70 -13.86 -7.64 -21.82
N ASN A 71 -14.20 -7.89 -20.55
CA ASN A 71 -14.09 -6.93 -19.44
C ASN A 71 -13.13 -7.38 -18.33
N LYS A 72 -12.29 -8.39 -18.61
CA LYS A 72 -11.38 -8.98 -17.62
C LYS A 72 -10.29 -8.02 -17.13
N TRP A 73 -9.98 -7.00 -17.92
CA TRP A 73 -8.95 -6.02 -17.61
C TRP A 73 -9.57 -4.77 -16.99
N LEU A 74 -9.20 -4.50 -15.73
CA LEU A 74 -9.50 -3.23 -15.08
C LEU A 74 -8.38 -2.25 -15.37
N SER A 75 -8.72 -1.06 -15.86
CA SER A 75 -7.78 0.04 -16.07
C SER A 75 -8.22 1.28 -15.29
N PHE A 76 -7.25 2.00 -14.74
CA PHE A 76 -7.51 3.30 -14.14
C PHE A 76 -7.61 4.32 -15.28
N LYS A 77 -8.77 4.97 -15.44
CA LYS A 77 -8.94 6.04 -16.44
C LYS A 77 -8.51 7.40 -15.90
N ASN A 78 -8.80 7.67 -14.63
CA ASN A 78 -8.64 8.98 -14.02
C ASN A 78 -7.49 8.98 -12.99
N HIS A 79 -6.24 8.89 -13.46
CA HIS A 79 -5.07 8.91 -12.58
C HIS A 79 -4.96 10.19 -11.74
N SER A 80 -5.50 11.31 -12.23
CA SER A 80 -5.57 12.59 -11.50
C SER A 80 -6.54 12.58 -10.32
N ARG A 81 -7.50 11.64 -10.28
CA ARG A 81 -8.47 11.48 -9.17
C ARG A 81 -7.99 10.48 -8.12
N LYS A 82 -6.72 10.08 -8.14
CA LYS A 82 -6.13 9.29 -7.07
C LYS A 82 -6.19 10.10 -5.77
N GLU A 83 -6.60 9.44 -4.70
CA GLU A 83 -6.55 10.04 -3.37
C GLU A 83 -5.10 10.44 -3.06
N ARG A 84 -4.91 11.69 -2.63
CA ARG A 84 -3.59 12.19 -2.30
C ARG A 84 -3.10 11.44 -1.06
N LEU A 85 -1.90 10.89 -1.12
CA LEU A 85 -1.35 10.16 0.01
C LEU A 85 -1.29 11.08 1.25
N PRO A 86 -1.65 10.56 2.43
CA PRO A 86 -1.64 11.35 3.68
C PRO A 86 -0.25 11.87 4.02
N PHE A 87 0.79 11.12 3.65
CA PHE A 87 2.18 11.45 3.87
C PHE A 87 3.00 11.18 2.60
N VAL A 88 3.91 12.10 2.28
CA VAL A 88 4.89 11.97 1.20
C VAL A 88 6.27 12.25 1.78
N VAL A 89 7.24 11.37 1.51
CA VAL A 89 8.63 11.57 1.94
C VAL A 89 9.46 11.95 0.73
N TYR A 90 10.05 13.14 0.77
CA TYR A 90 11.08 13.57 -0.17
C TYR A 90 12.42 13.36 0.52
N ALA A 91 13.34 12.61 -0.08
CA ALA A 91 14.64 12.33 0.52
C ALA A 91 15.74 12.50 -0.53
N ASP A 92 16.87 13.00 -0.08
CA ASP A 92 18.06 13.21 -0.90
C ASP A 92 19.34 12.89 -0.11
N LEU A 93 20.36 12.45 -0.84
CA LEU A 93 21.65 12.02 -0.32
C LEU A 93 22.77 12.70 -1.07
N GLU A 94 23.68 13.31 -0.33
CA GLU A 94 24.91 13.86 -0.89
C GLU A 94 26.08 12.92 -0.61
N CYS A 95 26.94 12.77 -1.62
CA CYS A 95 28.08 11.87 -1.58
C CYS A 95 29.38 12.59 -1.92
N VAL A 96 30.43 12.30 -1.16
CA VAL A 96 31.80 12.66 -1.51
C VAL A 96 32.43 11.53 -2.32
N LEU A 97 33.02 11.89 -3.44
CA LEU A 97 33.78 10.97 -4.29
C LEU A 97 35.16 10.73 -3.69
N GLN A 98 35.40 9.52 -3.19
CA GLN A 98 36.70 9.08 -2.73
C GLN A 98 37.39 8.28 -3.83
N LYS A 99 38.63 8.62 -4.16
CA LYS A 99 39.41 7.84 -5.12
C LYS A 99 39.73 6.48 -4.51
N THR A 100 39.46 5.42 -5.25
CA THR A 100 39.86 4.06 -4.87
C THR A 100 41.27 3.81 -5.40
N GLN A 101 42.06 3.00 -4.70
CA GLN A 101 43.34 2.55 -5.23
C GLN A 101 43.12 1.54 -6.37
N PRO A 102 43.95 1.58 -7.42
CA PRO A 102 43.87 0.59 -8.50
C PRO A 102 44.19 -0.79 -7.94
N ASP A 103 43.24 -1.69 -8.10
CA ASP A 103 43.47 -3.09 -7.78
C ASP A 103 44.38 -3.69 -8.86
N THR A 104 45.57 -4.14 -8.47
CA THR A 104 46.60 -4.57 -9.43
C THR A 104 46.28 -5.93 -10.06
N GLU A 105 45.28 -6.62 -9.52
CA GLU A 105 44.87 -7.97 -9.93
C GLU A 105 43.78 -8.00 -11.01
N HIS A 106 43.09 -6.88 -11.27
CA HIS A 106 41.97 -6.82 -12.21
C HIS A 106 42.15 -5.80 -13.34
N ALA A 107 41.74 -6.17 -14.56
CA ALA A 107 41.85 -5.32 -15.75
C ALA A 107 40.93 -4.08 -15.71
N SER A 108 39.94 -4.06 -14.83
CA SER A 108 39.06 -2.92 -14.55
C SER A 108 38.89 -2.76 -13.04
N TYR A 109 38.92 -1.51 -12.56
CA TYR A 109 38.70 -1.19 -11.14
C TYR A 109 37.76 0.02 -11.00
N ALA A 110 37.02 0.06 -9.90
CA ALA A 110 36.16 1.19 -9.58
C ALA A 110 37.02 2.38 -9.15
N TYR A 111 37.21 3.37 -10.02
CA TYR A 111 38.10 4.52 -9.76
C TYR A 111 37.62 5.44 -8.62
N GLN A 112 36.32 5.44 -8.32
CA GLN A 112 35.69 6.27 -7.29
C GLN A 112 34.67 5.48 -6.46
N HIS A 113 34.68 5.75 -5.16
CA HIS A 113 33.72 5.29 -4.17
C HIS A 113 32.89 6.48 -3.69
N HIS A 114 31.56 6.39 -3.82
CA HIS A 114 30.63 7.39 -3.30
C HIS A 114 30.44 7.16 -1.79
N ARG A 115 31.08 7.97 -0.97
CA ARG A 115 30.84 7.96 0.48
C ARG A 115 29.77 8.98 0.82
N VAL A 116 28.62 8.53 1.31
CA VAL A 116 27.56 9.44 1.78
C VAL A 116 28.12 10.36 2.86
N CYS A 117 27.85 11.66 2.73
CA CYS A 117 28.29 12.67 3.68
C CYS A 117 27.12 13.43 4.31
N SER A 118 25.96 13.42 3.66
CA SER A 118 24.75 13.95 4.26
C SER A 118 23.50 13.31 3.71
N ILE A 119 22.48 13.24 4.56
CA ILE A 119 21.12 12.84 4.20
C ILE A 119 20.17 13.93 4.64
N ALA A 120 19.19 14.23 3.80
CA ALA A 120 18.07 15.07 4.18
C ALA A 120 16.77 14.41 3.75
N TYR A 121 15.74 14.52 4.58
CA TYR A 121 14.40 14.16 4.18
C TYR A 121 13.37 15.12 4.72
N TYR A 122 12.30 15.28 3.95
CA TYR A 122 11.14 16.07 4.26
C TYR A 122 9.90 15.19 4.19
N VAL A 123 9.25 15.02 5.34
CA VAL A 123 7.93 14.37 5.43
C VAL A 123 6.88 15.46 5.28
N GLN A 124 6.12 15.44 4.19
CA GLN A 124 4.97 16.30 3.98
C GLN A 124 3.70 15.56 4.37
N CYS A 125 2.94 16.11 5.32
CA CYS A 125 1.57 15.69 5.59
C CYS A 125 0.59 16.51 4.74
N SER A 126 -0.40 15.86 4.12
CA SER A 126 -1.32 16.53 3.19
C SER A 126 -2.52 17.20 3.85
N TYR A 127 -2.79 16.92 5.12
CA TYR A 127 -3.96 17.42 5.86
C TYR A 127 -3.63 18.20 7.13
N ASP A 128 -2.43 18.04 7.69
CA ASP A 128 -1.97 18.80 8.86
C ASP A 128 -0.50 19.19 8.67
N GLU A 129 -0.25 20.47 8.41
CA GLU A 129 1.10 20.97 8.17
C GLU A 129 2.01 20.84 9.39
N THR A 130 1.45 20.82 10.60
CA THR A 130 2.24 20.69 11.85
C THR A 130 2.89 19.32 12.00
N LEU A 131 2.37 18.31 11.29
CA LEU A 131 2.96 16.97 11.19
C LEU A 131 4.05 16.88 10.12
N SER A 132 4.20 17.91 9.28
CA SER A 132 5.29 17.95 8.31
C SER A 132 6.61 18.24 9.03
N THR A 133 7.66 17.51 8.66
CA THR A 133 8.94 17.59 9.36
C THR A 133 10.09 17.49 8.37
N TYR A 134 11.05 18.39 8.52
CA TYR A 134 12.34 18.33 7.86
C TYR A 134 13.39 17.79 8.82
N ARG A 135 14.17 16.81 8.39
CA ARG A 135 15.32 16.30 9.12
C ARG A 135 16.50 16.20 8.19
N PHE A 136 17.68 16.47 8.73
CA PHE A 136 18.93 16.25 8.03
C PHE A 136 19.97 15.72 9.02
N CYS A 137 20.91 14.95 8.50
CA CYS A 137 22.08 14.51 9.23
C CYS A 137 23.31 14.78 8.37
N ARG A 138 24.32 15.38 8.99
CA ARG A 138 25.63 15.67 8.39
C ARG A 138 26.69 15.16 9.35
N ASP A 139 27.09 13.92 9.13
CA ASP A 139 28.17 13.29 9.88
C ASP A 139 28.74 12.12 9.09
N ASN A 140 29.90 11.62 9.49
CA ASN A 140 30.48 10.41 8.91
C ASN A 140 29.58 9.18 9.13
N ASP A 141 28.73 9.21 10.16
CA ASP A 141 27.74 8.18 10.49
C ASP A 141 26.32 8.59 10.07
N CYS A 142 26.18 9.46 9.06
CA CYS A 142 24.87 9.94 8.59
C CYS A 142 23.96 8.84 8.02
N VAL A 143 24.53 7.67 7.72
CA VAL A 143 23.83 6.43 7.36
C VAL A 143 24.31 5.35 8.30
N ALA A 144 23.47 4.97 9.27
CA ALA A 144 23.75 3.90 10.24
C ALA A 144 23.33 2.53 9.72
#